data_AF-A0A2T4C9C1-F1
#
_entry.id   AF-A0A2T4C9C1-F1
#
_cell.length_a   1.000
_cell.length_b   1.000
_cell.length_c   1.000
_cell.angle_alpha   90.00
_cell.angle_beta   90.00
_cell.angle_gamma   90.00
#
_symmetry.space_group_name_H-M   'P 1'
#
loop_
_entity.id
_entity.type
_entity.pdbx_description
1 polymer ?
#
loop_
_entity_poly.entity_id
_entity_poly.type
_entity_poly.pdbx_seq_one_letter_code
_entity_poly.pdbx_strand_id
1 'polypeptide(L)'
;YIAKSFARVAKSRANNPGHATRTARERAHRALENNKFHCDVCNLSFSSRHSLQDHHKRPKHLRKSQQPTNPFVCKPCDLGFHNKSNLTRHEKSERHAKQVQLLAGQTFILLEKGASA
;
A
#
# COMPACT_ATOMS: atom_id res chain seq x y z
N TYR A 1 14.55 27.19 5.31
CA TYR A 1 14.33 25.72 5.29
C TYR A 1 15.51 24.96 5.92
N ILE A 2 16.75 25.23 5.49
CA ILE A 2 17.98 24.56 5.96
C ILE A 2 18.30 24.83 7.45
N ALA A 3 18.16 26.06 7.95
CA ALA A 3 18.41 26.36 9.38
C ALA A 3 17.52 25.54 10.34
N LYS A 4 16.27 25.25 9.94
CA LYS A 4 15.34 24.42 10.72
C LYS A 4 15.75 22.95 10.74
N SER A 5 16.50 22.47 9.73
CA SER A 5 17.00 21.10 9.72
C SER A 5 18.16 20.91 10.69
N PHE A 6 19.09 21.88 10.78
CA PHE A 6 20.20 21.83 11.73
C PHE A 6 19.73 21.79 13.18
N ALA A 7 18.74 22.62 13.55
CA ALA A 7 18.16 22.61 14.89
C ALA A 7 17.54 21.24 15.25
N ARG A 8 16.83 20.61 14.29
CA ARG A 8 16.26 19.28 14.47
C ARG A 8 17.33 18.20 14.65
N VAL A 9 18.40 18.27 13.87
CA VAL A 9 19.53 17.33 13.96
C VAL A 9 20.29 17.51 15.28
N ALA A 10 20.54 18.75 15.72
CA ALA A 10 21.18 19.04 17.00
C ALA A 10 20.35 18.50 18.18
N LYS A 11 19.04 18.74 18.19
CA LYS A 11 18.12 18.22 19.21
C LYS A 11 18.08 16.69 19.23
N SER A 12 18.07 16.05 18.05
CA SER A 12 18.12 14.59 17.93
C SER A 12 19.43 14.00 18.48
N ARG A 13 20.57 14.65 18.21
CA ARG A 13 21.89 14.27 18.73
C ARG A 13 21.97 14.43 20.25
N ALA A 14 21.44 15.53 20.80
CA ALA A 14 21.36 15.75 22.24
C ALA A 14 20.48 14.71 22.95
N ASN A 15 19.38 14.29 22.31
CA ASN A 15 18.46 13.29 22.84
C ASN A 15 18.96 11.84 22.66
N ASN A 16 20.03 11.61 21.90
CA ASN A 16 20.55 10.27 21.63
C ASN A 16 22.09 10.26 21.63
N PRO A 17 22.72 10.56 22.79
CA PRO A 17 24.16 10.80 22.90
C PRO A 17 25.02 9.58 22.51
N GLY A 18 24.48 8.37 22.60
CA GLY A 18 25.16 7.13 22.22
C GLY A 18 25.16 6.81 20.72
N HIS A 19 24.56 7.63 19.86
CA HIS A 19 24.53 7.36 18.41
C HIS A 19 25.94 7.34 17.80
N ALA A 20 26.86 8.16 18.33
CA ALA A 20 28.24 8.24 17.85
C ALA A 20 29.13 7.08 18.35
N THR A 21 28.79 6.47 19.49
CA THR A 21 29.65 5.48 20.17
C THR A 21 29.26 4.03 19.90
N ARG A 22 28.08 3.77 19.30
CA ARG A 22 27.63 2.40 19.02
C ARG A 22 28.52 1.71 18.00
N THR A 23 29.01 0.54 18.35
CA THR A 23 29.79 -0.35 17.47
C THR A 23 28.92 -0.92 16.35
N ALA A 24 29.54 -1.39 15.27
CA ALA A 24 28.83 -2.02 14.16
C ALA A 24 28.01 -3.26 14.61
N ARG A 25 28.53 -4.01 15.60
CA ARG A 25 27.87 -5.17 16.21
C ARG A 25 26.59 -4.78 16.94
N GLU A 26 26.60 -3.70 17.71
CA GLU A 26 25.40 -3.20 18.40
C GLU A 26 24.36 -2.65 17.42
N ARG A 27 24.80 -2.02 16.33
CA ARG A 27 23.89 -1.61 15.25
C ARG A 27 23.27 -2.82 14.54
N ALA A 28 24.04 -3.88 14.30
CA ALA A 28 23.55 -5.12 13.69
C ALA A 28 22.60 -5.89 14.61
N HIS A 29 22.95 -6.04 15.90
CA HIS A 29 22.07 -6.63 16.92
C HIS A 29 20.77 -5.83 17.01
N ARG A 30 20.86 -4.50 17.11
CA ARG A 30 19.68 -3.64 17.11
C ARG A 30 18.91 -3.71 15.79
N ALA A 31 19.53 -3.89 14.63
CA ALA A 31 18.84 -4.05 13.34
C ALA A 31 18.06 -5.38 13.26
N LEU A 32 18.67 -6.47 13.75
CA LEU A 32 18.02 -7.77 13.92
C LEU A 32 16.87 -7.69 14.93
N GLU A 33 17.04 -6.93 16.01
CA GLU A 33 16.00 -6.70 17.01
C GLU A 33 14.97 -5.63 16.63
N ASN A 34 15.29 -4.68 15.75
CA ASN A 34 14.41 -3.56 15.39
C ASN A 34 13.36 -3.98 14.37
N ASN A 35 13.63 -4.98 13.54
CA ASN A 35 12.68 -5.49 12.56
C ASN A 35 11.62 -6.43 13.17
N LYS A 36 11.36 -6.29 14.48
CA LYS A 36 10.35 -7.08 15.21
C LYS A 36 8.91 -6.66 14.87
N PHE A 37 8.70 -5.45 14.34
CA PHE A 37 7.35 -4.89 14.13
C PHE A 37 7.01 -4.83 12.65
N HIS A 38 6.34 -5.85 12.14
CA HIS A 38 5.86 -5.90 10.77
C HIS A 38 4.33 -5.76 10.73
N CYS A 39 3.85 -5.27 9.60
CA CYS A 39 2.43 -5.17 9.31
C CYS A 39 2.02 -6.32 8.39
N ASP A 40 1.16 -7.23 8.84
CA ASP A 40 0.75 -8.41 8.06
C ASP A 40 -0.01 -8.07 6.77
N VAL A 41 -0.72 -6.93 6.77
CA VAL A 41 -1.50 -6.45 5.61
C VAL A 41 -0.61 -5.86 4.51
N CYS A 42 0.42 -5.12 4.91
CA CYS A 42 1.28 -4.39 3.98
C CYS A 42 2.63 -5.06 3.74
N ASN A 43 2.97 -6.05 4.57
CA ASN A 43 4.28 -6.69 4.69
C ASN A 43 5.45 -5.70 4.83
N LEU A 44 5.21 -4.59 5.54
CA LEU A 44 6.21 -3.56 5.80
C LEU A 44 6.78 -3.74 7.22
N SER A 45 8.11 -3.66 7.33
CA SER A 45 8.82 -3.72 8.62
C SER A 45 9.14 -2.32 9.13
N PHE A 46 8.94 -2.12 10.44
CA PHE A 46 9.14 -0.84 11.11
C PHE A 46 10.15 -1.00 12.24
N SER A 47 10.94 0.05 12.45
CA SER A 47 12.01 0.10 13.45
C SER A 47 11.53 0.30 14.89
N SER A 48 10.22 0.48 15.11
CA SER A 48 9.63 0.57 16.45
C SER A 48 8.12 0.29 16.45
N ARG A 49 7.58 -0.10 17.61
CA ARG A 49 6.13 -0.33 17.81
C ARG A 49 5.30 0.93 17.57
N HIS A 50 5.80 2.10 17.98
CA HIS A 50 5.11 3.38 17.77
C HIS A 50 5.00 3.69 16.27
N SER A 51 6.05 3.42 15.49
CA SER A 51 6.05 3.58 14.03
C SER A 51 5.03 2.66 13.34
N LEU A 52 4.92 1.40 13.78
CA LEU A 52 3.90 0.47 13.29
C LEU A 52 2.48 0.95 13.67
N GLN A 53 2.30 1.50 14.86
CA GLN A 53 1.00 2.00 15.31
C GLN A 53 0.58 3.28 14.56
N ASP A 54 1.51 4.18 14.27
CA ASP A 54 1.27 5.30 13.35
C ASP A 54 0.92 4.76 11.95
N HIS A 55 1.68 3.77 11.45
CA HIS A 55 1.38 3.12 10.18
C HIS A 55 -0.06 2.61 10.11
N HIS A 56 -0.56 1.95 11.15
CA HIS A 56 -1.94 1.44 11.19
C HIS A 56 -3.01 2.54 11.11
N LYS A 57 -2.72 3.75 11.61
CA LYS A 57 -3.64 4.89 11.56
C LYS A 57 -3.60 5.64 10.22
N ARG A 58 -2.58 5.39 9.38
CA ARG A 58 -2.43 6.12 8.12
C ARG A 58 -3.57 5.74 7.16
N PRO A 59 -4.15 6.72 6.45
CA PRO A 59 -5.27 6.47 5.53
C PRO A 59 -4.93 5.48 4.43
N LYS A 60 -3.66 5.38 4.03
CA LYS A 60 -3.18 4.39 3.05
C LYS A 60 -3.21 2.95 3.59
N HIS A 61 -2.85 2.74 4.85
CA HIS A 61 -2.91 1.42 5.49
C HIS A 61 -4.35 1.04 5.76
N LEU A 62 -5.17 1.95 6.29
CA LEU A 62 -6.59 1.69 6.54
C LEU A 62 -7.34 1.24 5.28
N ARG A 63 -7.07 1.87 4.12
CA ARG A 63 -7.63 1.44 2.82
C ARG A 63 -7.23 0.03 2.40
N LYS A 64 -6.06 -0.45 2.83
CA LYS A 64 -5.53 -1.78 2.48
C LYS A 64 -5.92 -2.86 3.51
N SER A 65 -6.13 -2.44 4.76
CA SER A 65 -6.43 -3.27 5.92
C SER A 65 -7.93 -3.54 6.09
N GLN A 66 -8.76 -2.57 5.75
CA GLN A 66 -10.17 -2.84 5.46
C GLN A 66 -10.17 -3.78 4.25
N GLN A 67 -10.77 -4.96 4.39
CA GLN A 67 -10.99 -5.87 3.27
C GLN A 67 -11.51 -5.04 2.08
N PRO A 68 -10.98 -5.22 0.86
CA PRO A 68 -11.46 -4.52 -0.31
C PRO A 68 -12.83 -5.08 -0.73
N THR A 69 -13.83 -5.04 0.14
CA THR A 69 -15.23 -5.00 -0.25
C THR A 69 -15.45 -3.60 -0.82
N ASN A 70 -14.79 -3.33 -1.95
CA ASN A 70 -14.99 -2.10 -2.68
C ASN A 70 -16.46 -2.04 -3.04
N PRO A 71 -17.24 -1.10 -2.48
CA PRO A 71 -18.69 -1.09 -2.67
C PRO A 71 -19.06 -0.75 -4.13
N PHE A 72 -18.11 -0.25 -4.92
CA PHE A 72 -18.32 0.15 -6.30
C PHE A 72 -17.44 -0.69 -7.22
N VAL A 73 -18.02 -1.71 -7.86
CA VAL A 73 -17.31 -2.63 -8.75
C VAL A 73 -17.71 -2.38 -10.20
N CYS A 74 -16.72 -2.32 -11.09
CA CYS A 74 -16.91 -2.37 -12.53
C CYS A 74 -17.32 -3.79 -12.94
N LYS A 75 -18.56 -4.01 -13.37
CA LYS A 75 -19.00 -5.35 -13.82
C LYS A 75 -18.25 -5.89 -15.05
N PRO A 76 -17.94 -5.07 -16.08
CA PRO A 76 -17.23 -5.57 -17.25
C PRO A 76 -15.79 -6.05 -17.00
N CYS A 77 -15.20 -5.66 -15.88
CA CYS A 77 -13.76 -5.80 -15.65
C CYS A 77 -13.39 -6.24 -14.22
N ASP A 78 -14.40 -6.51 -13.40
CA ASP A 78 -14.35 -6.89 -11.97
C ASP A 78 -13.42 -6.04 -11.09
N LEU A 79 -13.11 -4.82 -11.52
CA LEU A 79 -12.27 -3.89 -10.78
C LEU A 79 -13.10 -3.15 -9.72
N GLY A 80 -12.69 -3.29 -8.46
CA GLY A 80 -13.30 -2.62 -7.31
C GLY A 80 -12.72 -1.23 -7.04
N PHE A 81 -13.60 -0.28 -6.71
CA PHE A 81 -13.29 1.09 -6.32
C PHE A 81 -13.91 1.43 -4.95
N HIS A 82 -13.21 2.26 -4.19
CA HIS A 82 -13.61 2.66 -2.84
C HIS A 82 -14.66 3.79 -2.83
N ASN A 83 -14.92 4.45 -3.96
CA ASN A 83 -15.93 5.49 -4.08
C ASN A 83 -16.50 5.55 -5.50
N LYS A 84 -17.72 6.11 -5.63
CA LYS A 84 -18.44 6.21 -6.90
C LYS A 84 -17.71 7.07 -7.93
N SER A 85 -17.10 8.18 -7.52
CA SER A 85 -16.39 9.09 -8.44
C SER A 85 -15.21 8.43 -9.14
N ASN A 86 -14.48 7.53 -8.46
CA ASN A 86 -13.39 6.78 -9.08
C ASN A 86 -13.90 5.73 -10.05
N LEU A 87 -15.00 5.03 -9.74
CA LEU A 87 -15.66 4.11 -10.67
C LEU A 87 -16.13 4.84 -11.93
N THR A 88 -16.84 5.97 -11.78
CA THR A 88 -17.33 6.74 -12.94
C THR A 88 -16.19 7.26 -13.81
N ARG A 89 -15.08 7.71 -13.22
CA ARG A 89 -13.91 8.12 -14.00
C ARG A 89 -13.25 6.94 -14.72
N HIS A 90 -13.23 5.77 -14.08
CA HIS A 90 -12.73 4.56 -14.71
C HIS A 90 -13.57 4.15 -15.91
N GLU A 91 -14.90 4.12 -15.78
CA GLU A 91 -15.84 3.77 -16.86
C GLU A 91 -15.74 4.72 -18.06
N LYS A 92 -15.48 6.00 -17.80
CA LYS A 92 -15.29 7.03 -18.85
C LYS A 92 -13.90 7.01 -19.50
N SER A 93 -12.99 6.14 -19.07
CA SER A 93 -11.64 6.10 -19.63
C SER A 93 -11.63 5.38 -20.97
N GLU A 94 -11.03 5.99 -21.99
CA GLU A 94 -10.77 5.37 -23.30
C GLU A 94 -10.06 4.00 -23.18
N ARG A 95 -9.19 3.85 -22.18
CA ARG A 95 -8.52 2.58 -21.88
C ARG A 95 -9.49 1.52 -21.39
N HIS A 96 -10.46 1.90 -20.55
CA HIS A 96 -11.49 0.99 -20.08
C HIS A 96 -12.40 0.58 -21.24
N ALA A 97 -12.83 1.51 -22.07
CA ALA A 97 -13.65 1.21 -23.25
C ALA A 97 -13.00 0.16 -24.17
N LYS A 98 -11.70 0.33 -24.48
CA LYS A 98 -10.92 -0.67 -25.25
C LYS A 98 -10.83 -2.03 -24.54
N GLN A 99 -10.57 -2.03 -23.23
CA GLN A 99 -10.49 -3.27 -22.45
C GLN A 99 -11.81 -4.04 -22.45
N VAL A 100 -12.94 -3.34 -22.30
CA VAL A 100 -14.27 -3.97 -22.31
C VAL A 100 -14.61 -4.55 -23.68
N GLN A 101 -14.24 -3.87 -24.78
CA GLN A 101 -14.40 -4.40 -26.13
C GLN A 101 -13.61 -5.70 -26.34
N LEU A 102 -12.39 -5.77 -25.82
CA LEU A 102 -11.57 -6.99 -25.88
C LEU A 102 -12.14 -8.14 -25.04
N LEU A 103 -12.61 -7.84 -23.82
CA LEU A 103 -13.23 -8.83 -22.93
C LEU A 103 -14.55 -9.36 -23.53
N ALA A 104 -15.37 -8.49 -24.12
CA ALA A 104 -16.59 -8.87 -24.83
C ALA A 104 -16.31 -9.81 -26.02
N GLY A 105 -15.18 -9.61 -26.72
CA GLY A 105 -14.71 -10.51 -27.78
C GLY A 105 -14.31 -11.89 -27.28
N GLN A 106 -13.74 -12.00 -26.06
CA GLN A 106 -13.39 -13.30 -25.45
C GLN A 106 -14.62 -14.05 -24.93
N THR A 107 -15.62 -13.35 -24.38
CA THR A 107 -16.87 -13.98 -23.95
C THR A 107 -17.68 -14.57 -25.11
N PHE A 108 -17.58 -13.98 -26.31
CA PHE A 108 -18.24 -14.50 -27.50
C PHE A 108 -17.65 -15.84 -27.98
N ILE A 109 -16.34 -16.04 -27.85
CA ILE A 109 -15.64 -17.27 -28.28
C ILE A 109 -15.93 -18.46 -27.34
N LEU A 110 -16.27 -18.20 -26.07
CA LEU A 110 -16.54 -19.25 -25.08
C LEU A 110 -17.97 -19.80 -25.13
N LEU A 111 -18.94 -19.05 -25.66
CA LEU A 111 -20.33 -19.51 -25.78
C LEU A 111 -20.51 -20.55 -26.90
N GLU A 112 -19.75 -20.45 -27.98
CA GLU A 112 -19.77 -21.42 -29.10
C GLU A 112 -19.20 -22.79 -28.71
N LYS A 113 -18.36 -22.87 -27.67
CA LYS A 113 -17.75 -24.12 -27.18
C LYS A 113 -18.56 -24.82 -26.07
N GLY A 114 -19.68 -24.25 -25.66
CA GLY A 114 -20.56 -24.80 -24.61
C GLY A 114 -21.79 -25.57 -25.13
N ALA A 115 -21.98 -25.68 -26.45
CA ALA A 115 -23.11 -26.37 -27.08
C ALA A 115 -22.69 -27.69 -27.76
N SER A 116 -21.74 -28.42 -27.17
CA SER A 116 -21.41 -29.79 -27.58
C SER A 116 -20.83 -30.56 -26.39
N ALA A 117 -21.73 -31.11 -25.55
CA ALA A 117 -21.52 -32.33 -24.78
C ALA A 117 -22.86 -32.79 -24.19
#